data_AF-A0A7S1HZR2-F1
#
_entry.id   AF-A0A7S1HZR2-F1
#
_cell.length_a   1.000
_cell.length_b   1.000
_cell.length_c   1.000
_cell.angle_alpha   90.00
_cell.angle_beta   90.00
_cell.angle_gamma   90.00
#
_symmetry.space_group_name_H-M   'P 1'
#
loop_
_entity.id
_entity.type
_entity.pdbx_description
1 polymer ?
#
loop_
_entity_poly.entity_id
_entity_poly.type
_entity_poly.pdbx_seq_one_letter_code
_entity_poly.pdbx_strand_id
1 'polypeptide(L)'
;QPFEVAVVSVAAYAQPAIDISPDGAERLSKKIAAATRRKIHVLLWIALQHGHDAVVLPAWGCGVYGNPLGHMAELFWDVLQKEFANCFRVVTFAVLESRLLVPFACALQAEPRVLRGADGEYAIADRMARGEKGLDGSDDTDDDVTRMEAGAGARVEPSGPQSRAPAVAPEEQDMLANAMARLAAFEARGFGRS
;
A
#
# COMPACT_ATOMS: atom_id res chain seq x y z
N GLN A 1 -2.47 -12.15 25.60
CA GLN A 1 -0.99 -12.34 25.65
C GLN A 1 -0.35 -11.25 24.79
N PRO A 2 0.66 -10.52 25.29
CA PRO A 2 1.46 -9.61 24.46
C PRO A 2 2.26 -10.38 23.39
N PHE A 3 2.60 -9.70 22.29
CA PHE A 3 3.50 -10.20 21.26
C PHE A 3 4.48 -9.10 20.84
N GLU A 4 5.65 -9.48 20.35
CA GLU A 4 6.71 -8.55 19.95
C GLU A 4 6.61 -8.21 18.45
N VAL A 5 6.87 -6.94 18.12
CA VAL A 5 6.95 -6.44 16.74
C VAL A 5 8.06 -5.42 16.60
N ALA A 6 8.71 -5.39 15.44
CA ALA A 6 9.59 -4.30 15.05
C ALA A 6 8.78 -3.20 14.35
N VAL A 7 9.15 -1.94 14.57
CA VAL A 7 8.45 -0.77 13.99
C VAL A 7 9.46 0.11 13.27
N VAL A 8 9.18 0.43 12.01
CA VAL A 8 9.93 1.42 11.23
C VAL A 8 9.08 2.67 11.08
N SER A 9 9.64 3.83 11.47
CA SER A 9 8.93 5.11 11.45
C SER A 9 9.45 6.01 10.34
N VAL A 10 8.61 6.31 9.34
CA VAL A 10 8.91 7.27 8.27
C VAL A 10 7.65 8.09 7.96
N ALA A 11 7.80 9.42 7.90
CA ALA A 11 6.69 10.32 7.59
C ALA A 11 6.42 10.40 6.08
N ALA A 12 5.15 10.31 5.68
CA ALA A 12 4.70 10.68 4.34
C ALA A 12 4.86 12.20 4.14
N TYR A 13 4.78 12.67 2.89
CA TYR A 13 4.73 14.11 2.63
C TYR A 13 3.32 14.62 2.99
N ALA A 14 3.25 15.70 3.76
CA ALA A 14 1.99 16.35 4.09
C ALA A 14 1.62 17.35 3.00
N GLN A 15 0.37 17.28 2.52
CA GLN A 15 -0.21 18.16 1.50
C GLN A 15 0.75 18.37 0.31
N PRO A 16 1.22 17.28 -0.33
CA PRO A 16 2.22 17.37 -1.40
C PRO A 16 1.65 18.06 -2.64
N ALA A 17 2.54 18.58 -3.48
CA ALA A 17 2.15 19.05 -4.81
C ALA A 17 1.60 17.87 -5.65
N ILE A 18 0.38 18.03 -6.15
CA ILE A 18 -0.38 17.07 -6.97
C ILE A 18 -0.53 17.62 -8.39
N ASP A 19 -0.29 16.76 -9.36
CA ASP A 19 -0.59 16.95 -10.77
C ASP A 19 -1.84 16.12 -11.13
N ILE A 20 -2.62 16.56 -12.11
CA ILE A 20 -3.74 15.78 -12.67
C ILE A 20 -3.24 15.11 -13.97
N SER A 21 -3.36 13.79 -14.08
CA SER A 21 -3.01 13.08 -15.31
C SER A 21 -4.06 13.26 -16.42
N PRO A 22 -3.73 12.94 -17.69
CA PRO A 22 -4.66 13.12 -18.80
C PRO A 22 -5.98 12.35 -18.66
N ASP A 23 -6.00 11.28 -17.87
CA ASP A 23 -7.18 10.48 -17.53
C ASP A 23 -8.00 11.06 -16.36
N GLY A 24 -7.59 12.22 -15.81
CA GLY A 24 -8.24 12.89 -14.70
C GLY A 24 -7.83 12.42 -13.32
N ALA A 25 -6.91 11.45 -13.21
CA ALA A 25 -6.47 10.94 -11.91
C ALA A 25 -5.49 11.91 -11.21
N GLU A 26 -5.64 12.05 -9.89
CA GLU A 26 -4.67 12.79 -9.08
C GLU A 26 -3.38 11.99 -8.89
N ARG A 27 -2.24 12.67 -9.05
CA ARG A 27 -0.93 12.06 -8.94
C ARG A 27 0.02 12.99 -8.20
N LEU A 28 0.82 12.45 -7.28
CA LEU A 28 1.99 13.17 -6.78
C LEU A 28 2.83 13.73 -7.94
N SER A 29 3.22 14.99 -7.83
CA SER A 29 4.14 15.61 -8.79
C SER A 29 5.42 14.80 -8.92
N LYS A 30 6.05 14.81 -10.11
CA LYS A 30 7.21 13.94 -10.43
C LYS A 30 8.31 13.96 -9.35
N LYS A 31 8.64 15.15 -8.82
CA LYS A 31 9.64 15.33 -7.77
C LYS A 31 9.23 14.64 -6.47
N ILE A 32 7.98 14.81 -6.05
CA ILE A 32 7.46 14.21 -4.82
C ILE A 32 7.27 12.71 -4.98
N ALA A 33 6.79 12.24 -6.13
CA ALA A 33 6.67 10.82 -6.44
C ALA A 33 8.04 10.11 -6.34
N ALA A 34 9.09 10.68 -6.95
CA ALA A 34 10.44 10.13 -6.85
C ALA A 34 10.97 10.12 -5.40
N ALA A 35 10.68 11.19 -4.63
CA ALA A 35 11.09 11.26 -3.24
C ALA A 35 10.29 10.30 -2.33
N THR A 36 9.02 10.06 -2.65
CA THR A 36 8.14 9.10 -1.96
C THR A 36 8.60 7.67 -2.24
N ARG A 37 8.91 7.35 -3.49
CA ARG A 37 9.50 6.07 -3.90
C ARG A 37 10.77 5.75 -3.11
N ARG A 38 11.66 6.73 -2.92
CA ARG A 38 12.86 6.56 -2.08
C ARG A 38 12.53 6.23 -0.62
N LYS A 39 11.50 6.87 -0.04
CA LYS A 39 11.07 6.56 1.33
C LYS A 39 10.47 5.15 1.43
N ILE A 40 9.68 4.72 0.45
CA ILE A 40 9.14 3.36 0.36
C ILE A 40 10.29 2.34 0.28
N HIS A 41 11.28 2.60 -0.59
CA HIS A 41 12.48 1.78 -0.68
C HIS A 41 13.18 1.65 0.68
N VAL A 42 13.43 2.77 1.38
CA VAL A 42 14.10 2.73 2.69
C VAL A 42 13.28 1.96 3.73
N LEU A 43 11.96 2.12 3.76
CA LEU A 43 11.07 1.36 4.66
C LEU A 43 11.26 -0.16 4.48
N LEU A 44 11.18 -0.62 3.24
CA LEU A 44 11.31 -2.04 2.91
C LEU A 44 12.74 -2.54 3.07
N TRP A 45 13.72 -1.72 2.69
CA TRP A 45 15.13 -2.06 2.84
C TRP A 45 15.50 -2.27 4.30
N ILE A 46 15.09 -1.37 5.21
CA ILE A 46 15.33 -1.54 6.66
C ILE A 46 14.72 -2.86 7.15
N ALA A 47 13.47 -3.15 6.80
CA ALA A 47 12.82 -4.39 7.20
C ALA A 47 13.63 -5.62 6.75
N LEU A 48 14.07 -5.64 5.49
CA LEU A 48 14.86 -6.74 4.93
C LEU A 48 16.25 -6.84 5.58
N GLN A 49 16.94 -5.72 5.82
CA GLN A 49 18.26 -5.71 6.47
C GLN A 49 18.22 -6.25 7.90
N HIS A 50 17.10 -6.09 8.59
CA HIS A 50 16.88 -6.64 9.94
C HIS A 50 16.31 -8.07 9.93
N GLY A 51 16.26 -8.73 8.77
CA GLY A 51 15.85 -10.13 8.65
C GLY A 51 14.34 -10.37 8.75
N HIS A 52 13.52 -9.32 8.58
CA HIS A 52 12.07 -9.48 8.57
C HIS A 52 11.60 -9.98 7.21
N ASP A 53 10.90 -11.12 7.21
CA ASP A 53 10.31 -11.74 6.02
C ASP A 53 8.83 -11.35 5.82
N ALA A 54 8.25 -10.57 6.74
CA ALA A 54 6.87 -10.12 6.68
C ALA A 54 6.75 -8.64 7.10
N VAL A 55 5.90 -7.89 6.40
CA VAL A 55 5.68 -6.46 6.68
C VAL A 55 4.19 -6.11 6.65
N VAL A 56 3.79 -5.21 7.55
CA VAL A 56 2.46 -4.59 7.58
C VAL A 56 2.61 -3.11 7.26
N LEU A 57 1.94 -2.65 6.21
CA LEU A 57 2.04 -1.31 5.66
C LEU A 57 0.69 -0.58 5.76
N PRO A 58 0.68 0.75 5.97
CA PRO A 58 -0.57 1.51 5.95
C PRO A 58 -0.94 1.99 4.53
N ALA A 59 -2.16 2.49 4.35
CA ALA A 59 -2.50 3.41 3.25
C ALA A 59 -1.80 4.76 3.46
N TRP A 60 -0.48 4.74 3.31
CA TRP A 60 0.44 5.75 3.86
C TRP A 60 0.15 7.15 3.31
N GLY A 61 -0.13 8.10 4.20
CA GLY A 61 -0.34 9.51 3.84
C GLY A 61 -1.66 9.83 3.12
N CYS A 62 -2.56 8.86 2.91
CA CYS A 62 -3.78 9.05 2.10
C CYS A 62 -4.97 9.65 2.88
N GLY A 63 -4.81 9.91 4.18
CA GLY A 63 -5.80 10.62 5.01
C GLY A 63 -5.50 12.11 5.11
N VAL A 64 -5.32 12.62 6.33
CA VAL A 64 -5.02 14.04 6.64
C VAL A 64 -3.84 14.62 5.85
N TYR A 65 -2.90 13.79 5.40
CA TYR A 65 -1.73 14.22 4.64
C TYR A 65 -2.02 14.43 3.15
N GLY A 66 -3.21 14.06 2.65
CA GLY A 66 -3.66 14.41 1.30
C GLY A 66 -2.84 13.79 0.17
N ASN A 67 -2.28 12.59 0.35
CA ASN A 67 -1.60 11.91 -0.75
C ASN A 67 -2.64 11.19 -1.63
N PRO A 68 -2.52 11.24 -2.96
CA PRO A 68 -3.48 10.60 -3.86
C PRO A 68 -3.41 9.08 -3.73
N LEU A 69 -4.54 8.49 -3.32
CA LEU A 69 -4.67 7.09 -2.94
C LEU A 69 -4.17 6.12 -4.02
N GLY A 70 -4.65 6.30 -5.26
CA GLY A 70 -4.31 5.43 -6.39
C GLY A 70 -2.82 5.48 -6.71
N HIS A 71 -2.24 6.68 -6.80
CA HIS A 71 -0.82 6.82 -7.10
C HIS A 71 0.07 6.31 -5.95
N MET A 72 -0.35 6.44 -4.68
CA MET A 72 0.38 5.84 -3.56
C MET A 72 0.42 4.32 -3.64
N ALA A 73 -0.72 3.67 -3.93
CA ALA A 73 -0.80 2.23 -4.16
C ALA A 73 0.13 1.79 -5.30
N GLU A 74 0.08 2.47 -6.44
CA GLU A 74 0.97 2.18 -7.58
C GLU A 74 2.46 2.30 -7.22
N LEU A 75 2.86 3.34 -6.46
CA LEU A 75 4.25 3.50 -6.03
C LEU A 75 4.73 2.37 -5.12
N PHE A 76 3.87 1.91 -4.21
CA PHE A 76 4.18 0.75 -3.38
C PHE A 76 4.31 -0.52 -4.23
N TRP A 77 3.35 -0.76 -5.12
CA TRP A 77 3.36 -1.90 -6.02
C TRP A 77 4.63 -1.95 -6.87
N ASP A 78 5.00 -0.82 -7.46
CA ASP A 78 6.20 -0.70 -8.29
C ASP A 78 7.48 -1.04 -7.53
N VAL A 79 7.64 -0.55 -6.30
CA VAL A 79 8.84 -0.84 -5.50
C VAL A 79 8.85 -2.31 -5.07
N LEU A 80 7.70 -2.84 -4.63
CA LEU A 80 7.57 -4.24 -4.23
C LEU A 80 7.90 -5.20 -5.39
N GLN A 81 7.41 -4.92 -6.59
CA GLN A 81 7.62 -5.80 -7.76
C GLN A 81 8.99 -5.61 -8.42
N LYS A 82 9.54 -4.39 -8.48
CA LYS A 82 10.79 -4.13 -9.21
C LYS A 82 12.04 -4.24 -8.35
N GLU A 83 11.94 -4.01 -7.04
CA GLU A 83 13.13 -3.94 -6.17
C GLU A 83 13.13 -5.00 -5.07
N PHE A 84 11.95 -5.46 -4.65
CA PHE A 84 11.77 -6.39 -3.54
C PHE A 84 10.98 -7.64 -3.92
N ALA A 85 10.97 -8.00 -5.21
CA ALA A 85 10.29 -9.20 -5.69
C ALA A 85 10.82 -10.42 -4.94
N ASN A 86 9.91 -11.21 -4.37
CA ASN A 86 10.21 -12.41 -3.60
C ASN A 86 11.10 -12.18 -2.35
N CYS A 87 11.32 -10.93 -1.90
CA CYS A 87 12.09 -10.64 -0.69
C CYS A 87 11.27 -10.83 0.60
N PHE A 88 9.95 -10.66 0.54
CA PHE A 88 9.04 -10.86 1.68
C PHE A 88 8.13 -12.04 1.39
N ARG A 89 7.98 -12.92 2.38
CA ARG A 89 7.00 -14.01 2.37
C ARG A 89 5.57 -13.46 2.41
N VAL A 90 5.34 -12.37 3.15
CA VAL A 90 4.02 -11.73 3.27
C VAL A 90 4.15 -10.20 3.33
N VAL A 91 3.37 -9.52 2.49
CA VAL A 91 3.17 -8.07 2.56
C VAL A 91 1.68 -7.83 2.78
N THR A 92 1.32 -7.15 3.86
CA THR A 92 -0.08 -6.84 4.19
C THR A 92 -0.27 -5.33 4.25
N PHE A 93 -1.30 -4.81 3.59
CA PHE A 93 -1.73 -3.42 3.76
C PHE A 93 -2.87 -3.35 4.78
N ALA A 94 -2.59 -2.80 5.97
CA ALA A 94 -3.58 -2.54 7.00
C ALA A 94 -4.24 -1.18 6.76
N VAL A 95 -5.38 -1.20 6.08
CA VAL A 95 -6.18 -0.01 5.80
C VAL A 95 -7.32 0.08 6.81
N LEU A 96 -7.22 1.05 7.73
CA LEU A 96 -8.22 1.22 8.78
C LEU A 96 -9.50 1.82 8.20
N GLU A 97 -9.41 2.97 7.53
CA GLU A 97 -10.58 3.65 6.97
C GLU A 97 -11.27 2.84 5.87
N SER A 98 -12.52 2.43 6.12
CA SER A 98 -13.29 1.58 5.21
C SER A 98 -13.48 2.22 3.82
N ARG A 99 -13.58 3.55 3.76
CA ARG A 99 -13.66 4.31 2.50
C ARG A 99 -12.41 4.17 1.64
N LEU A 100 -11.24 3.94 2.25
CA LEU A 100 -9.98 3.79 1.54
C LEU A 100 -9.72 2.33 1.13
N LEU A 101 -10.29 1.36 1.84
CA LEU A 101 -9.98 -0.06 1.66
C LEU A 101 -10.20 -0.55 0.23
N VAL A 102 -11.42 -0.41 -0.29
CA VAL A 102 -11.77 -0.94 -1.61
C VAL A 102 -10.98 -0.23 -2.73
N PRO A 103 -10.96 1.12 -2.81
CA PRO A 103 -10.23 1.77 -3.89
C PRO A 103 -8.71 1.55 -3.83
N PHE A 104 -8.13 1.46 -2.63
CA PHE A 104 -6.70 1.15 -2.46
C PHE A 104 -6.37 -0.29 -2.88
N ALA A 105 -7.23 -1.24 -2.53
CA ALA A 105 -7.07 -2.64 -2.94
C ALA A 105 -7.20 -2.80 -4.47
N CYS A 106 -8.16 -2.11 -5.10
CA CYS A 106 -8.28 -2.06 -6.56
C CYS A 106 -7.01 -1.51 -7.23
N ALA A 107 -6.44 -0.42 -6.70
CA ALA A 107 -5.21 0.18 -7.24
C ALA A 107 -3.99 -0.74 -7.06
N LEU A 108 -3.94 -1.53 -5.99
CA LEU A 108 -2.94 -2.60 -5.78
C LEU A 108 -3.23 -3.88 -6.57
N GLN A 109 -4.39 -3.98 -7.25
CA GLN A 109 -4.87 -5.21 -7.88
C GLN A 109 -4.91 -6.39 -6.89
N ALA A 110 -5.31 -6.11 -5.65
CA ALA A 110 -5.34 -7.05 -4.55
C ALA A 110 -6.78 -7.28 -4.07
N GLU A 111 -7.06 -8.50 -3.60
CA GLU A 111 -8.35 -8.83 -2.99
C GLU A 111 -8.38 -8.34 -1.53
N PRO A 112 -9.25 -7.36 -1.18
CA PRO A 112 -9.33 -6.87 0.19
C PRO A 112 -9.94 -7.92 1.12
N ARG A 113 -9.39 -8.02 2.33
CA ARG A 113 -9.96 -8.86 3.39
C ARG A 113 -10.37 -7.99 4.56
N VAL A 114 -11.66 -8.00 4.88
CA VAL A 114 -12.17 -7.35 6.09
C VAL A 114 -11.92 -8.28 7.27
N LEU A 115 -11.02 -7.88 8.16
CA LEU A 115 -10.80 -8.57 9.42
C LEU A 115 -11.83 -8.08 10.43
N ARG A 116 -12.69 -8.98 10.93
CA ARG A 116 -13.50 -8.71 12.12
C ARG A 116 -12.63 -8.95 13.36
N GLY A 117 -12.62 -8.01 14.30
CA GLY A 117 -11.95 -8.18 15.59
C GLY A 117 -12.49 -9.40 16.36
N ALA A 118 -11.67 -9.96 17.26
CA ALA A 118 -12.03 -11.11 18.09
C ALA A 118 -13.21 -10.83 19.07
N ASP A 119 -13.51 -9.55 19.27
CA ASP A 119 -14.60 -8.97 20.06
C ASP A 119 -15.74 -8.42 19.17
N GLY A 120 -15.62 -8.51 17.85
CA GLY A 120 -16.57 -7.91 16.92
C GLY A 120 -16.44 -6.39 16.78
N GLU A 121 -15.47 -5.75 17.45
CA GLU A 121 -15.37 -4.29 17.48
C GLU A 121 -14.07 -3.81 16.80
N TYR A 122 -14.16 -3.63 15.49
CA TYR A 122 -13.40 -2.60 14.78
C TYR A 122 -14.34 -1.92 13.81
N ALA A 123 -15.23 -1.11 14.37
CA ALA A 123 -16.25 -0.40 13.65
C ALA A 123 -15.93 1.09 13.68
N ILE A 124 -15.05 1.51 12.77
CA ILE A 124 -15.02 2.91 12.34
C ILE A 124 -16.40 3.31 11.77
N ALA A 125 -17.14 2.30 11.27
CA ALA A 125 -18.54 2.40 10.88
C ALA A 125 -19.53 2.60 12.05
N ASP A 126 -19.32 2.01 13.24
CA ASP A 126 -20.27 2.17 14.37
C ASP A 126 -20.14 3.52 15.05
N ARG A 127 -18.95 4.13 15.07
CA ARG A 127 -18.81 5.49 15.62
C ARG A 127 -19.54 6.52 14.75
N MET A 128 -19.57 6.31 13.43
CA MET A 128 -20.36 7.11 12.50
C MET A 128 -21.87 6.80 12.60
N ALA A 129 -22.25 5.53 12.80
CA ALA A 129 -23.64 5.12 12.98
C ALA A 129 -24.25 5.56 14.34
N ARG A 130 -23.42 5.76 15.38
CA ARG A 130 -23.84 6.22 16.71
C ARG A 130 -23.89 7.76 16.86
N GLY A 131 -23.52 8.53 15.83
CA GLY A 131 -23.63 9.99 15.85
C GLY A 131 -22.71 10.68 16.86
N GLU A 132 -21.62 10.03 17.29
CA GLU A 132 -20.68 10.61 18.24
C GLU A 132 -19.71 11.56 17.49
N LYS A 133 -19.88 12.87 17.69
CA LYS A 133 -18.94 13.89 17.17
C LYS A 133 -17.53 13.58 17.70
N GLY A 134 -16.57 13.51 16.77
CA GLY A 134 -15.16 13.60 17.10
C GLY A 134 -14.87 14.91 17.84
N LEU A 135 -13.85 14.88 18.70
CA LEU A 135 -13.36 16.04 19.43
C LEU A 135 -13.17 17.23 18.46
N ASP A 136 -13.60 18.37 18.97
CA ASP A 136 -13.80 19.65 18.30
C ASP A 136 -12.61 20.18 17.50
N GLY A 137 -12.96 20.94 16.46
CA GLY A 137 -12.03 21.66 15.60
C GLY A 137 -12.79 22.45 14.55
N SER A 138 -13.74 23.27 15.01
CA SER A 138 -14.44 24.39 14.34
C SER A 138 -14.89 24.24 12.88
N ASP A 139 -16.22 24.24 12.76
CA ASP A 139 -17.09 24.74 11.67
C ASP A 139 -16.44 25.53 10.51
N ASP A 140 -16.77 25.14 9.28
CA ASP A 140 -17.54 25.99 8.36
C ASP A 140 -18.26 25.11 7.31
N THR A 141 -19.57 25.36 7.20
CA THR A 141 -20.59 24.89 6.23
C THR A 141 -20.16 25.11 4.76
N ASP A 142 -20.67 24.50 3.69
CA ASP A 142 -21.93 23.83 3.35
C ASP A 142 -21.72 23.09 1.99
N ASP A 143 -22.76 22.36 1.53
CA ASP A 143 -23.05 21.92 0.14
C ASP A 143 -22.97 20.42 -0.22
N ASP A 144 -24.13 19.80 0.06
CA ASP A 144 -24.91 18.80 -0.66
C ASP A 144 -24.58 18.51 -2.15
N VAL A 145 -24.36 17.23 -2.52
CA VAL A 145 -24.95 16.59 -3.72
C VAL A 145 -25.06 15.06 -3.54
N THR A 146 -26.27 14.61 -3.21
CA THR A 146 -27.06 13.55 -3.87
C THR A 146 -26.42 12.21 -4.33
N ARG A 147 -26.72 11.16 -3.57
CA ARG A 147 -27.38 9.87 -3.95
C ARG A 147 -27.26 9.38 -5.42
N MET A 148 -26.60 8.23 -5.63
CA MET A 148 -26.96 7.29 -6.71
C MET A 148 -26.85 5.84 -6.23
N GLU A 149 -27.93 5.11 -6.51
CA GLU A 149 -28.29 3.77 -6.03
C GLU A 149 -27.45 2.66 -6.68
N ALA A 150 -27.35 1.54 -5.97
CA ALA A 150 -26.72 0.31 -6.40
C ALA A 150 -27.48 -0.35 -7.57
N GLY A 151 -26.77 -0.66 -8.65
CA GLY A 151 -27.24 -1.49 -9.75
C GLY A 151 -26.53 -2.84 -9.76
N ALA A 152 -27.31 -3.91 -9.78
CA ALA A 152 -26.85 -5.30 -9.87
C ALA A 152 -26.58 -5.73 -11.34
N GLY A 153 -25.61 -6.65 -11.53
CA GLY A 153 -25.30 -7.36 -12.78
C GLY A 153 -23.99 -6.90 -13.45
N ALA A 154 -23.13 -7.72 -14.06
CA ALA A 154 -23.32 -9.05 -14.63
C ALA A 154 -21.98 -9.84 -14.68
N ARG A 155 -22.11 -11.16 -14.80
CA ARG A 155 -21.03 -12.13 -15.04
C ARG A 155 -20.59 -12.07 -16.50
N VAL A 156 -19.28 -11.94 -16.74
CA VAL A 156 -18.66 -12.13 -18.07
C VAL A 156 -17.56 -13.17 -17.93
N GLU A 157 -17.73 -14.32 -18.58
CA GLU A 157 -16.71 -15.36 -18.72
C GLU A 157 -15.97 -15.13 -20.06
N PRO A 158 -14.64 -14.96 -20.08
CA PRO A 158 -13.90 -14.95 -21.34
C PRO A 158 -13.64 -16.39 -21.83
N SER A 159 -14.29 -16.74 -22.92
CA SER A 159 -13.98 -17.89 -23.78
C SER A 159 -12.86 -17.54 -24.76
N GLY A 160 -11.69 -18.21 -24.69
CA GLY A 160 -10.61 -18.10 -25.68
C GLY A 160 -9.28 -18.70 -25.22
N PRO A 161 -8.42 -19.20 -26.12
CA PRO A 161 -7.54 -20.34 -25.85
C PRO A 161 -6.32 -20.02 -24.98
N GLN A 162 -5.95 -20.99 -24.15
CA GLN A 162 -4.72 -21.02 -23.34
C GLN A 162 -3.48 -20.91 -24.24
N SER A 163 -2.94 -19.70 -24.35
CA SER A 163 -1.66 -19.43 -24.96
C SER A 163 -0.55 -19.66 -23.93
N ARG A 164 0.40 -20.54 -24.30
CA ARG A 164 1.61 -20.89 -23.55
C ARG A 164 2.35 -19.63 -23.12
N ALA A 165 2.64 -19.48 -21.82
CA ALA A 165 3.42 -18.37 -21.29
C ALA A 165 4.81 -18.30 -21.97
N PRO A 166 5.28 -17.13 -22.40
CA PRO A 166 6.62 -16.97 -22.95
C PRO A 166 7.68 -17.10 -21.84
N ALA A 167 8.88 -17.52 -22.23
CA ALA A 167 10.02 -17.62 -21.34
C ALA A 167 10.34 -16.27 -20.69
N VAL A 168 10.61 -16.31 -19.38
CA VAL A 168 11.05 -15.20 -18.53
C VAL A 168 12.19 -14.43 -19.20
N ALA A 169 12.03 -13.10 -19.32
CA ALA A 169 13.00 -12.23 -19.96
C ALA A 169 14.32 -12.15 -19.13
N PRO A 170 15.49 -11.98 -19.78
CA PRO A 170 16.80 -11.95 -19.12
C PRO A 170 16.94 -10.92 -17.98
N GLU A 171 16.14 -9.85 -17.98
CA GLU A 171 16.16 -8.80 -16.95
C GLU A 171 15.71 -9.29 -15.56
N GLU A 172 14.86 -10.31 -15.47
CA GLU A 172 14.41 -10.87 -14.19
C GLU A 172 15.51 -11.73 -13.51
N GLN A 173 16.39 -12.34 -14.31
CA GLN A 173 17.56 -13.06 -13.80
C GLN A 173 18.62 -12.11 -13.24
N ASP A 174 18.79 -10.94 -13.86
CA ASP A 174 19.72 -9.91 -13.38
C ASP A 174 19.26 -9.23 -12.08
N MET A 175 17.95 -9.08 -11.87
CA MET A 175 17.42 -8.58 -10.60
C MET A 175 17.63 -9.57 -9.45
N LEU A 176 17.36 -10.86 -9.69
CA LEU A 176 17.61 -11.90 -8.70
C LEU A 176 19.11 -12.03 -8.39
N ALA A 177 19.97 -11.96 -9.42
CA ALA A 177 21.42 -11.94 -9.25
C ALA A 177 21.89 -10.73 -8.45
N ASN A 178 21.33 -9.54 -8.66
CA ASN A 178 21.67 -8.33 -7.91
C ASN A 178 21.16 -8.35 -6.46
N ALA A 179 19.97 -8.91 -6.21
CA ALA A 179 19.43 -9.10 -4.86
C ALA A 179 20.24 -10.15 -4.08
N MET A 180 20.56 -11.27 -4.73
CA MET A 180 21.43 -12.33 -4.21
C MET A 180 22.86 -11.81 -3.95
N ALA A 181 23.44 -11.02 -4.86
CA ALA A 181 24.76 -10.43 -4.68
C ALA A 181 24.80 -9.45 -3.49
N ARG A 182 23.70 -8.74 -3.22
CA ARG A 182 23.56 -7.86 -2.05
C ARG A 182 23.40 -8.63 -0.75
N LEU A 183 22.67 -9.75 -0.76
CA LEU A 183 22.57 -10.70 0.35
C LEU A 183 23.92 -11.37 0.64
N ALA A 184 24.63 -11.85 -0.38
CA ALA A 184 25.95 -12.45 -0.24
C ALA A 184 27.00 -11.43 0.25
N ALA A 185 26.96 -10.19 -0.25
CA ALA A 185 27.82 -9.11 0.26
C ALA A 185 27.48 -8.71 1.71
N PHE A 186 26.27 -8.99 2.19
CA PHE A 186 25.86 -8.79 3.57
C PHE A 186 26.35 -9.93 4.47
N GLU A 187 26.19 -11.19 4.06
CA GLU A 187 26.75 -12.35 4.78
C GLU A 187 28.28 -12.25 4.90
N ALA A 188 28.96 -11.77 3.85
CA ALA A 188 30.41 -11.54 3.84
C ALA A 188 30.87 -10.40 4.77
N ARG A 189 29.97 -9.49 5.19
CA ARG A 189 30.28 -8.38 6.09
C ARG A 189 30.14 -8.72 7.57
N GLY A 190 29.78 -9.97 7.90
CA GLY A 190 29.95 -10.55 9.24
C GLY A 190 29.51 -9.64 10.37
N PHE A 191 28.21 -9.33 10.47
CA PHE A 191 27.67 -8.78 11.72
C PHE A 191 27.38 -9.95 12.66
N GLY A 192 28.18 -10.03 13.72
CA GLY A 192 28.34 -11.20 14.57
C GLY A 192 27.06 -11.67 15.24
N ARG A 193 26.99 -12.99 15.41
CA ARG A 193 26.25 -13.59 16.53
C ARG A 193 26.74 -12.95 17.82
N SER A 194 25.88 -12.21 18.50
CA SER A 194 26.01 -11.88 19.92
C SER A 194 24.63 -11.62 20.50
#